data_AF-A0A9C7QDM4-F1
#
_entry.id   AF-A0A9C7QDM4-F1
#
_cell.length_a   1.000
_cell.length_b   1.000
_cell.length_c   1.000
_cell.angle_alpha   90.00
_cell.angle_beta   90.00
_cell.angle_gamma   90.00
#
_symmetry.space_group_name_H-M   'P 1'
#
loop_
_entity.id
_entity.type
_entity.pdbx_description
1 polymer ?
#
loop_
_entity_poly.entity_id
_entity_poly.type
_entity_poly.pdbx_seq_one_letter_code
_entity_poly.pdbx_strand_id
1 'polypeptide(L)'
;MTSNKFFLRKEYTVEEKEDRVTADNFTIDNKEVFSIIEKTSISPEQVSQNGKRWFLNNLSNELTWQEYREFIDAMFREYGKEGSVFNQQLVHFPKNLETNGLYEKLKKYEENPLTEPFGAILTQPLFINQLEKQDNKIDVSFYTAVKFEEYESTEEIPIQVHDESGEKINELSPEQSVKVPMRRRVELRIYTNHKLMSISNSEIPGRLQKEIYNIVVALARDSPVIGGEDNV
;
A
#
# COMPACT_ATOMS: atom_id res chain seq x y z
N MET A 1 -10.22 11.50 -8.94
CA MET A 1 -8.98 11.77 -8.19
C MET A 1 -8.25 10.46 -7.99
N THR A 2 -6.93 10.41 -8.19
CA THR A 2 -6.11 9.22 -7.91
C THR A 2 -5.98 9.06 -6.39
N SER A 3 -6.88 8.27 -5.79
CA SER A 3 -6.79 7.90 -4.37
C SER A 3 -5.40 7.34 -4.05
N ASN A 4 -4.86 7.62 -2.87
CA ASN A 4 -3.51 7.20 -2.48
C ASN A 4 -3.37 5.67 -2.45
N LYS A 5 -2.51 5.11 -3.32
CA LYS A 5 -2.46 3.66 -3.62
C LYS A 5 -1.16 3.01 -3.15
N PHE A 6 -1.07 2.85 -1.84
CA PHE A 6 -0.11 2.02 -1.11
C PHE A 6 -0.13 0.54 -1.55
N PHE A 7 1.03 -0.14 -1.59
CA PHE A 7 1.20 -1.56 -1.87
C PHE A 7 1.29 -2.48 -0.66
N LEU A 8 1.40 -1.96 0.57
CA LEU A 8 1.22 -2.72 1.81
C LEU A 8 -0.17 -2.52 2.42
N ARG A 9 -1.09 -1.94 1.64
CA ARG A 9 -2.48 -1.80 2.02
C ARG A 9 -3.09 -3.19 2.15
N LYS A 10 -3.46 -3.57 3.39
CA LYS A 10 -4.12 -4.84 3.70
C LYS A 10 -5.64 -4.76 3.52
N GLU A 11 -6.20 -3.56 3.46
CA GLU A 11 -7.64 -3.33 3.40
C GLU A 11 -8.03 -2.64 2.10
N TYR A 12 -8.76 -3.36 1.25
CA TYR A 12 -9.35 -2.86 0.01
C TYR A 12 -10.88 -2.88 0.12
N THR A 13 -11.54 -1.86 -0.43
CA THR A 13 -13.00 -1.91 -0.59
C THR A 13 -13.37 -3.00 -1.61
N VAL A 14 -14.64 -3.43 -1.62
CA VAL A 14 -15.12 -4.43 -2.59
C VAL A 14 -14.92 -3.93 -4.03
N GLU A 15 -15.26 -2.67 -4.30
CA GLU A 15 -15.06 -2.02 -5.59
C GLU A 15 -13.58 -2.00 -6.01
N GLU A 16 -12.67 -1.67 -5.09
CA GLU A 16 -11.23 -1.70 -5.36
C GLU A 16 -10.76 -3.13 -5.68
N LYS A 17 -11.29 -4.14 -4.99
CA LYS A 17 -10.96 -5.56 -5.22
C LYS A 17 -11.45 -6.01 -6.59
N GLU A 18 -12.67 -5.65 -6.96
CA GLU A 18 -13.23 -5.91 -8.29
C GLU A 18 -12.28 -5.42 -9.36
N ASP A 19 -11.92 -4.14 -9.37
CA ASP A 19 -11.04 -3.52 -10.36
C ASP A 19 -9.67 -4.21 -10.47
N ARG A 20 -9.17 -4.74 -9.35
CA ARG A 20 -7.83 -5.33 -9.25
C ARG A 20 -7.73 -6.78 -9.73
N VAL A 21 -8.85 -7.46 -9.89
CA VAL A 21 -8.88 -8.78 -10.54
C VAL A 21 -9.07 -8.57 -12.04
N THR A 22 -8.13 -9.05 -12.87
CA THR A 22 -8.20 -8.88 -14.33
C THR A 22 -9.38 -9.66 -14.91
N ALA A 23 -9.93 -9.17 -16.03
CA ALA A 23 -11.10 -9.77 -16.68
C ALA A 23 -10.87 -11.24 -17.06
N ASP A 24 -9.64 -11.60 -17.43
CA ASP A 24 -9.23 -12.95 -17.80
C ASP A 24 -9.40 -13.99 -16.68
N ASN A 25 -9.55 -13.56 -15.42
CA ASN A 25 -9.83 -14.47 -14.31
C ASN A 25 -11.34 -14.72 -14.10
N PHE A 26 -12.22 -13.93 -14.73
CA PHE A 26 -13.67 -14.09 -14.64
C PHE A 26 -14.19 -15.00 -15.76
N THR A 27 -13.69 -16.25 -15.79
CA THR A 27 -14.03 -17.26 -16.79
C THR A 27 -14.57 -18.51 -16.11
N ILE A 28 -15.31 -19.33 -16.85
CA ILE A 28 -15.93 -20.56 -16.33
C ILE A 28 -14.90 -21.63 -15.88
N ASP A 29 -13.66 -21.53 -16.36
CA ASP A 29 -12.56 -22.41 -15.96
C ASP A 29 -12.01 -22.05 -14.57
N ASN A 30 -12.37 -20.89 -14.02
CA ASN A 30 -12.00 -20.49 -12.68
C ASN A 30 -12.94 -21.14 -11.65
N LYS A 31 -12.36 -21.90 -10.71
CA LYS A 31 -13.10 -22.60 -9.63
C LYS A 31 -14.08 -21.70 -8.88
N GLU A 32 -13.70 -20.47 -8.58
CA GLU A 32 -14.52 -19.54 -7.78
C GLU A 32 -15.69 -19.02 -8.61
N VAL A 33 -15.45 -18.74 -9.90
CA VAL A 33 -16.48 -18.32 -10.86
C VAL A 33 -17.47 -19.46 -11.09
N PHE A 34 -16.98 -20.68 -11.31
CA PHE A 34 -17.85 -21.84 -11.50
C PHE A 34 -18.71 -22.11 -10.25
N SER A 35 -18.11 -22.05 -9.07
CA SER A 35 -18.84 -22.31 -7.81
C SER A 35 -19.89 -21.26 -7.49
N ILE A 36 -19.69 -20.00 -7.89
CA ILE A 36 -20.65 -18.93 -7.62
C ILE A 36 -21.82 -18.97 -8.61
N ILE A 37 -21.59 -19.33 -9.88
CA ILE A 37 -22.69 -19.41 -10.87
C ILE A 37 -23.65 -20.56 -10.59
N GLU A 38 -23.21 -21.66 -9.97
CA GLU A 38 -24.11 -22.74 -9.54
C GLU A 38 -25.17 -22.27 -8.53
N LYS A 39 -24.95 -21.12 -7.89
CA LYS A 39 -25.87 -20.51 -6.91
C LYS A 39 -26.75 -19.42 -7.51
N THR A 40 -26.57 -19.10 -8.80
CA THR A 40 -27.29 -18.02 -9.48
C THR A 40 -28.00 -18.55 -10.72
N SER A 41 -28.77 -17.69 -11.38
CA SER A 41 -29.40 -17.96 -12.67
C SER A 41 -28.51 -17.64 -13.87
N ILE A 42 -27.26 -17.21 -13.62
CA ILE A 42 -26.28 -16.86 -14.65
C ILE A 42 -25.72 -18.13 -15.29
N SER A 43 -25.86 -18.26 -16.61
CA SER A 43 -25.33 -19.41 -17.33
C SER A 43 -23.82 -19.26 -17.65
N PRO A 44 -23.08 -20.38 -17.78
CA PRO A 44 -21.67 -20.37 -18.21
C PRO A 44 -21.42 -19.63 -19.54
N GLU A 45 -22.36 -19.74 -20.48
CA GLU A 45 -22.28 -19.06 -21.77
C GLU A 45 -22.41 -17.54 -21.63
N GLN A 46 -23.28 -17.07 -20.73
CA GLN A 46 -23.43 -15.64 -20.48
C GLN A 46 -22.16 -15.02 -19.88
N VAL A 47 -21.47 -15.73 -18.97
CA VAL A 47 -20.18 -15.29 -18.42
C VAL A 47 -19.16 -15.11 -19.54
N SER A 48 -19.06 -16.10 -20.43
CA SER A 48 -18.08 -16.13 -21.52
C SER A 48 -18.31 -15.05 -22.57
N GLN A 49 -19.58 -14.68 -22.84
CA GLN A 49 -19.93 -13.72 -23.90
C GLN A 49 -19.92 -12.26 -23.45
N ASN A 50 -20.27 -11.98 -22.18
CA ASN A 50 -20.51 -10.61 -21.72
C ASN A 50 -19.38 -10.05 -20.85
N GLY A 51 -18.47 -10.91 -20.36
CA GLY A 51 -17.28 -10.53 -19.64
C GLY A 51 -17.51 -9.98 -18.22
N LYS A 52 -16.41 -9.60 -17.58
CA LYS A 52 -16.33 -9.25 -16.14
C LYS A 52 -17.39 -8.25 -15.68
N ARG A 53 -17.53 -7.10 -16.33
CA ARG A 53 -18.38 -6.00 -15.82
C ARG A 53 -19.86 -6.38 -15.84
N TRP A 54 -20.30 -7.09 -16.87
CA TRP A 54 -21.65 -7.65 -16.91
C TRP A 54 -21.83 -8.71 -15.83
N PHE A 55 -20.86 -9.61 -15.68
CA PHE A 55 -20.93 -10.69 -14.70
C PHE A 55 -21.06 -10.17 -13.27
N LEU A 56 -20.20 -9.23 -12.86
CA LEU A 56 -20.23 -8.61 -11.53
C LEU A 56 -21.54 -7.89 -11.25
N ASN A 57 -22.05 -7.11 -12.21
CA ASN A 57 -23.32 -6.39 -12.08
C ASN A 57 -24.52 -7.33 -11.89
N ASN A 58 -24.54 -8.50 -12.54
CA ASN A 58 -25.64 -9.46 -12.38
C ASN A 58 -25.49 -10.25 -11.08
N LEU A 59 -24.26 -10.64 -10.73
CA LEU A 59 -23.96 -11.27 -9.44
C LEU A 59 -24.42 -10.43 -8.25
N SER A 60 -24.16 -9.11 -8.27
CA SER A 60 -24.57 -8.21 -7.18
C SER A 60 -26.09 -8.09 -7.03
N ASN A 61 -26.86 -8.40 -8.07
CA ASN A 61 -28.32 -8.37 -8.04
C ASN A 61 -28.93 -9.70 -7.58
N GLU A 62 -28.23 -10.82 -7.79
CA GLU A 62 -28.72 -12.16 -7.47
C GLU A 62 -28.25 -12.67 -6.09
N LEU A 63 -27.13 -12.16 -5.60
CA LEU A 63 -26.57 -12.55 -4.31
C LEU A 63 -26.90 -11.55 -3.21
N THR A 64 -26.86 -12.03 -1.96
CA THR A 64 -26.78 -11.12 -0.82
C THR A 64 -25.44 -10.36 -0.83
N TRP A 65 -25.42 -9.18 -0.20
CA TRP A 65 -24.18 -8.40 -0.07
C TRP A 65 -23.03 -9.20 0.56
N GLN A 66 -23.34 -10.07 1.52
CA GLN A 66 -22.32 -10.89 2.18
C GLN A 66 -21.73 -11.94 1.23
N GLU A 67 -22.57 -12.68 0.50
CA GLU A 67 -22.12 -13.68 -0.48
C GLU A 67 -21.30 -13.04 -1.61
N TYR A 68 -21.77 -11.88 -2.10
CA TYR A 68 -21.04 -11.12 -3.11
C TYR A 68 -19.67 -10.69 -2.61
N ARG A 69 -19.61 -10.13 -1.40
CA ARG A 69 -18.34 -9.73 -0.77
C ARG A 69 -17.40 -10.92 -0.59
N GLU A 70 -17.89 -12.05 -0.09
CA GLU A 70 -17.09 -13.26 0.12
C GLU A 70 -16.50 -13.78 -1.20
N PHE A 71 -17.29 -13.78 -2.28
CA PHE A 71 -16.81 -14.12 -3.62
C PHE A 71 -15.71 -13.18 -4.10
N ILE A 72 -15.90 -11.85 -3.98
CA ILE A 72 -14.88 -10.87 -4.38
C ILE A 72 -13.62 -11.00 -3.52
N ASP A 73 -13.75 -11.28 -2.23
CA ASP A 73 -12.62 -11.50 -1.33
C ASP A 73 -11.83 -12.77 -1.71
N ALA A 74 -12.50 -13.84 -2.15
CA ALA A 74 -11.84 -15.04 -2.65
C ALA A 74 -11.13 -14.78 -3.99
N MET A 75 -11.82 -14.16 -4.94
CA MET A 75 -11.25 -13.78 -6.24
C MET A 75 -10.03 -12.87 -6.10
N PHE A 76 -10.12 -11.88 -5.20
CA PHE A 76 -9.02 -10.96 -4.96
C PHE A 76 -7.82 -11.62 -4.28
N ARG A 77 -8.05 -12.54 -3.35
CA ARG A 77 -6.97 -13.25 -2.65
C ARG A 77 -6.11 -14.08 -3.61
N GLU A 78 -6.74 -14.77 -4.56
CA GLU A 78 -6.02 -15.67 -5.46
C GLU A 78 -5.53 -14.99 -6.73
N TYR A 79 -6.27 -14.01 -7.25
CA TYR A 79 -6.02 -13.43 -8.57
C TYR A 79 -5.91 -11.91 -8.57
N GLY A 80 -6.15 -11.27 -7.43
CA GLY A 80 -6.07 -9.83 -7.27
C GLY A 80 -4.63 -9.34 -7.28
N LYS A 81 -4.44 -8.17 -7.87
CA LYS A 81 -3.17 -7.45 -7.78
C LYS A 81 -3.18 -6.55 -6.56
N GLU A 82 -2.45 -6.95 -5.53
CA GLU A 82 -2.15 -6.10 -4.37
C GLU A 82 -1.20 -4.97 -4.77
N GLY A 83 -1.48 -3.77 -4.26
CA GLY A 83 -0.68 -2.58 -4.52
C GLY A 83 -0.79 -1.98 -5.92
N SER A 84 -0.22 -0.79 -6.09
CA SER A 84 -0.31 -0.05 -7.37
C SER A 84 0.98 -0.21 -8.17
N VAL A 85 0.87 -0.64 -9.43
CA VAL A 85 1.99 -0.77 -10.37
C VAL A 85 2.41 0.59 -10.97
N PHE A 86 1.52 1.60 -10.93
CA PHE A 86 1.65 2.80 -11.76
C PHE A 86 2.35 4.01 -11.10
N ASN A 87 2.61 3.99 -9.79
CA ASN A 87 3.31 5.07 -9.07
C ASN A 87 4.48 4.53 -8.23
N GLN A 88 5.35 3.74 -8.83
CA GLN A 88 6.52 3.17 -8.15
C GLN A 88 7.82 3.72 -8.75
N GLN A 89 8.74 4.18 -7.91
CA GLN A 89 10.12 4.37 -8.32
C GLN A 89 10.91 3.10 -8.05
N LEU A 90 11.58 2.60 -9.08
CA LEU A 90 12.49 1.46 -8.97
C LEU A 90 13.93 1.98 -8.79
N VAL A 91 14.61 1.50 -7.76
CA VAL A 91 16.00 1.85 -7.47
C VAL A 91 16.82 0.58 -7.32
N HIS A 92 18.02 0.56 -7.89
CA HIS A 92 18.91 -0.59 -7.82
C HIS A 92 19.95 -0.45 -6.71
N PHE A 93 20.26 -1.57 -6.08
CA PHE A 93 21.39 -1.70 -5.16
C PHE A 93 22.66 -2.15 -5.90
N PRO A 94 23.85 -1.83 -5.39
CA PRO A 94 25.10 -2.28 -5.99
C PRO A 94 25.34 -3.79 -5.83
N LYS A 95 24.76 -4.43 -4.80
CA LYS A 95 24.97 -5.85 -4.46
C LYS A 95 23.69 -6.49 -3.93
N ASN A 96 23.65 -7.82 -3.93
CA ASN A 96 22.58 -8.58 -3.25
C ASN A 96 22.64 -8.29 -1.75
N LEU A 97 21.48 -8.28 -1.12
CA LEU A 97 21.34 -7.98 0.30
C LEU A 97 21.02 -9.26 1.06
N GLU A 98 21.57 -9.41 2.26
CA GLU A 98 21.21 -10.53 3.14
C GLU A 98 19.88 -10.20 3.83
N THR A 99 18.83 -10.95 3.49
CA THR A 99 17.44 -10.64 3.87
C THR A 99 17.25 -10.60 5.38
N ASN A 100 17.78 -11.56 6.13
CA ASN A 100 17.54 -11.63 7.57
C ASN A 100 18.26 -10.50 8.30
N GLY A 101 19.52 -10.25 7.98
CA GLY A 101 20.34 -9.22 8.60
C GLY A 101 19.83 -7.80 8.31
N LEU A 102 19.31 -7.56 7.11
CA LEU A 102 18.64 -6.29 6.81
C LEU A 102 17.33 -6.16 7.59
N TYR A 103 16.51 -7.22 7.65
CA TYR A 103 15.26 -7.24 8.40
C TYR A 103 15.49 -6.99 9.89
N GLU A 104 16.43 -7.71 10.52
CA GLU A 104 16.73 -7.55 11.96
C GLU A 104 17.22 -6.14 12.30
N LYS A 105 17.93 -5.48 11.37
CA LYS A 105 18.33 -4.08 11.56
C LYS A 105 17.17 -3.12 11.45
N LEU A 106 16.32 -3.28 10.43
CA LEU A 106 15.11 -2.48 10.29
C LEU A 106 14.21 -2.63 11.53
N LYS A 107 14.08 -3.85 12.04
CA LYS A 107 13.29 -4.17 13.23
C LYS A 107 13.76 -3.47 14.50
N LYS A 108 15.07 -3.23 14.66
CA LYS A 108 15.60 -2.45 15.81
C LYS A 108 15.08 -1.02 15.85
N TYR A 109 14.62 -0.50 14.72
CA TYR A 109 14.08 0.85 14.59
C TYR A 109 12.56 0.87 14.39
N GLU A 110 11.89 -0.27 14.56
CA GLU A 110 10.43 -0.31 14.66
C GLU A 110 10.01 0.56 15.85
N GLU A 111 9.10 1.51 15.61
CA GLU A 111 8.59 2.50 16.58
C GLU A 111 9.59 3.57 17.09
N ASN A 112 10.89 3.45 16.78
CA ASN A 112 11.88 4.46 17.14
C ASN A 112 12.16 5.44 15.97
N PRO A 113 12.37 6.75 16.25
CA PRO A 113 12.75 7.70 15.22
C PRO A 113 14.11 7.32 14.62
N LEU A 114 14.19 7.29 13.29
CA LEU A 114 15.45 7.09 12.56
C LEU A 114 16.41 8.30 12.65
N THR A 115 16.00 9.37 13.34
CA THR A 115 16.74 10.64 13.44
C THR A 115 18.07 10.51 14.18
N GLU A 116 18.18 9.68 15.23
CA GLU A 116 19.45 9.51 15.95
C GLU A 116 20.54 8.82 15.11
N PRO A 117 20.28 7.69 14.42
CA PRO A 117 21.29 7.07 13.56
C PRO A 117 21.48 7.78 12.21
N PHE A 118 20.46 8.49 11.70
CA PHE A 118 20.46 9.01 10.32
C PHE A 118 20.13 10.50 10.21
N GLY A 119 20.25 11.27 11.29
CA GLY A 119 19.90 12.71 11.32
C GLY A 119 20.69 13.57 10.34
N ALA A 120 21.89 13.16 9.93
CA ALA A 120 22.66 13.84 8.89
C ALA A 120 22.11 13.61 7.46
N ILE A 121 21.30 12.56 7.26
CA ILE A 121 20.67 12.20 5.99
C ILE A 121 19.25 12.76 5.94
N LEU A 122 18.52 12.66 7.05
CA LEU A 122 17.09 12.96 7.13
C LEU A 122 16.80 14.46 7.18
N THR A 123 15.90 14.92 6.31
CA THR A 123 15.32 16.26 6.41
C THR A 123 14.21 16.40 7.42
N GLN A 124 13.60 15.29 7.79
CA GLN A 124 12.52 15.20 8.75
C GLN A 124 12.54 13.83 9.43
N PRO A 125 12.03 13.72 10.66
CA PRO A 125 11.92 12.42 11.32
C PRO A 125 11.10 11.42 10.49
N LEU A 126 11.59 10.19 10.45
CA LEU A 126 10.91 9.03 9.86
C LEU A 126 10.80 7.92 10.92
N PHE A 127 9.67 7.24 10.91
CA PHE A 127 9.35 6.16 11.84
C PHE A 127 8.93 4.94 11.05
N ILE A 128 9.50 3.77 11.33
CA ILE A 128 9.01 2.52 10.75
C ILE A 128 7.73 2.14 11.48
N ASN A 129 6.65 1.95 10.71
CA ASN A 129 5.32 1.67 11.24
C ASN A 129 4.75 0.30 10.84
N GLN A 130 5.35 -0.35 9.85
CA GLN A 130 5.00 -1.70 9.43
C GLN A 130 6.24 -2.33 8.81
N LEU A 131 6.55 -3.55 9.20
CA LEU A 131 7.72 -4.28 8.71
C LEU A 131 7.37 -5.76 8.53
N GLU A 132 7.45 -6.26 7.30
CA GLU A 132 7.13 -7.63 6.95
C GLU A 132 8.25 -8.28 6.15
N LYS A 133 8.54 -9.56 6.45
CA LYS A 133 9.57 -10.34 5.75
C LYS A 133 8.94 -11.53 5.05
N GLN A 134 9.42 -11.79 3.84
CA GLN A 134 9.23 -13.04 3.12
C GLN A 134 10.59 -13.51 2.60
N ASP A 135 10.69 -14.73 2.06
CA ASP A 135 11.96 -15.41 1.77
C ASP A 135 12.97 -14.56 0.97
N ASN A 136 12.50 -13.80 -0.02
CA ASN A 136 13.32 -12.97 -0.91
C ASN A 136 12.94 -11.49 -0.92
N LYS A 137 12.06 -11.06 -0.01
CA LYS A 137 11.62 -9.66 0.03
C LYS A 137 11.33 -9.14 1.43
N ILE A 138 11.55 -7.85 1.60
CA ILE A 138 11.21 -7.11 2.83
C ILE A 138 10.30 -5.96 2.44
N ASP A 139 9.18 -5.87 3.11
CA ASP A 139 8.17 -4.83 2.96
C ASP A 139 8.23 -3.91 4.17
N VAL A 140 8.39 -2.60 3.94
CA VAL A 140 8.52 -1.62 5.03
C VAL A 140 7.65 -0.40 4.75
N SER A 141 6.94 0.06 5.76
CA SER A 141 6.23 1.34 5.75
C SER A 141 6.87 2.32 6.73
N PHE A 142 6.95 3.59 6.32
CA PHE A 142 7.41 4.71 7.13
C PHE A 142 6.29 5.73 7.27
N TYR A 143 6.19 6.35 8.44
CA TYR A 143 5.50 7.62 8.62
C TYR A 143 6.49 8.76 8.76
N THR A 144 6.13 9.90 8.16
CA THR A 144 6.77 11.18 8.48
C THR A 144 6.33 11.67 9.86
N ALA A 145 7.10 12.60 10.44
CA ALA A 145 6.60 13.42 11.54
C ALA A 145 5.24 14.05 11.20
N VAL A 146 4.41 14.28 12.23
CA VAL A 146 3.14 14.99 12.10
C VAL A 146 3.43 16.40 11.60
N LYS A 147 2.77 16.80 10.51
CA LYS A 147 2.71 18.19 10.07
C LYS A 147 1.27 18.66 10.12
N PHE A 148 1.07 19.86 10.64
CA PHE A 148 -0.21 20.53 10.58
C PHE A 148 -0.32 21.19 9.20
N GLU A 149 -1.13 20.62 8.33
CA GLU A 149 -1.40 21.17 7.00
C GLU A 149 -2.75 21.89 7.03
N GLU A 150 -2.86 22.97 6.27
CA GLU A 150 -4.12 23.70 6.12
C GLU A 150 -5.12 22.82 5.38
N TYR A 151 -6.29 22.66 5.97
CA TYR A 151 -7.35 21.85 5.42
C TYR A 151 -8.17 22.67 4.44
N GLU A 152 -8.06 22.34 3.15
CA GLU A 152 -8.97 22.84 2.12
C GLU A 152 -10.11 21.82 1.98
N SER A 153 -11.33 22.23 2.35
CA SER A 153 -12.53 21.38 2.22
C SER A 153 -12.85 21.17 0.74
N THR A 154 -12.56 19.99 0.22
CA THR A 154 -12.83 19.69 -1.21
C THR A 154 -14.14 18.94 -1.44
N GLU A 155 -14.82 18.38 -0.44
CA GLU A 155 -16.13 17.71 -0.62
C GLU A 155 -16.83 17.38 0.72
N GLU A 156 -18.15 17.67 0.78
CA GLU A 156 -19.30 17.31 1.65
C GLU A 156 -19.15 16.56 3.00
N ILE A 157 -17.99 16.50 3.67
CA ILE A 157 -17.88 15.89 5.00
C ILE A 157 -18.06 16.99 6.06
N PRO A 158 -19.12 16.95 6.89
CA PRO A 158 -19.31 17.95 7.94
C PRO A 158 -18.25 17.75 9.04
N ILE A 159 -17.34 18.71 9.15
CA ILE A 159 -16.30 18.71 10.20
C ILE A 159 -16.85 19.40 11.44
N GLN A 160 -16.62 18.79 12.61
CA GLN A 160 -16.87 19.41 13.91
C GLN A 160 -15.55 19.94 14.46
N VAL A 161 -15.47 21.25 14.69
CA VAL A 161 -14.30 21.90 15.27
C VAL A 161 -14.58 22.15 16.74
N HIS A 162 -13.64 21.74 17.60
CA HIS A 162 -13.67 22.00 19.04
C HIS A 162 -12.49 22.89 19.41
N ASP A 163 -12.67 23.78 20.38
CA ASP A 163 -11.57 24.57 20.95
C ASP A 163 -10.72 23.76 21.95
N GLU A 164 -9.70 24.40 22.53
CA GLU A 164 -8.80 23.76 23.52
C GLU A 164 -9.52 23.30 24.80
N SER A 165 -10.72 23.81 25.07
CA SER A 165 -11.58 23.40 26.19
C SER A 165 -12.56 22.28 25.83
N GLY A 166 -12.61 21.89 24.56
CA GLY A 166 -13.52 20.86 24.03
C GLY A 166 -14.89 21.40 23.59
N GLU A 167 -15.11 22.71 23.67
CA GLU A 167 -16.38 23.34 23.27
C GLU A 167 -16.48 23.44 21.75
N LYS A 168 -17.67 23.17 21.22
CA LYS A 168 -17.90 23.14 19.77
C LYS A 168 -17.93 24.57 19.20
N ILE A 169 -17.07 24.82 18.21
CA ILE A 169 -17.08 26.06 17.43
C ILE A 169 -18.08 25.90 16.29
N ASN A 170 -19.16 26.69 16.33
CA ASN A 170 -20.24 26.62 15.33
C ASN A 170 -20.01 27.53 14.11
N GLU A 171 -19.16 28.56 14.24
CA GLU A 171 -18.83 29.50 13.17
C GLU A 171 -17.32 29.74 13.15
N LEU A 172 -16.67 29.34 12.05
CA LEU A 172 -15.30 29.72 11.75
C LEU A 172 -15.33 31.06 11.03
N SER A 173 -14.53 32.04 11.48
CA SER A 173 -14.37 33.27 10.73
C SER A 173 -13.69 32.97 9.38
N PRO A 174 -14.02 33.69 8.29
CA PRO A 174 -13.40 33.47 6.97
C PRO A 174 -11.87 33.60 6.94
N GLU A 175 -11.30 34.26 7.95
CA GLU A 175 -9.87 34.47 8.13
C GLU A 175 -9.17 33.33 8.93
N GLN A 176 -9.93 32.36 9.44
CA GLN A 176 -9.41 31.27 10.25
C GLN A 176 -9.17 30.01 9.40
N SER A 177 -7.90 29.66 9.22
CA SER A 177 -7.49 28.40 8.59
C SER A 177 -7.61 27.24 9.59
N VAL A 178 -8.34 26.17 9.23
CA VAL A 178 -8.31 24.91 10.01
C VAL A 178 -7.05 24.16 9.64
N LYS A 179 -6.24 23.79 10.63
CA LYS A 179 -5.06 22.94 10.40
C LYS A 179 -5.30 21.56 10.97
N VAL A 180 -5.10 20.53 10.15
CA VAL A 180 -5.26 19.13 10.56
C VAL A 180 -3.89 18.44 10.67
N PRO A 181 -3.69 17.59 11.69
CA PRO A 181 -2.46 16.82 11.79
C PRO A 181 -2.43 15.76 10.68
N MET A 182 -1.48 15.89 9.76
CA MET A 182 -1.25 14.94 8.68
C MET A 182 0.07 14.18 8.89
N ARG A 183 0.04 12.87 8.63
CA ARG A 183 1.24 12.02 8.50
C ARG A 183 1.25 11.47 7.10
N ARG A 184 2.36 11.63 6.39
CA ARG A 184 2.54 11.00 5.09
C ARG A 184 3.10 9.60 5.30
N ARG A 185 2.56 8.63 4.57
CA ARG A 185 3.03 7.24 4.56
C ARG A 185 3.93 7.04 3.35
N VAL A 186 5.04 6.35 3.55
CA VAL A 186 5.92 5.89 2.48
C VAL A 186 6.06 4.40 2.58
N GLU A 187 5.94 3.71 1.47
CA GLU A 187 6.12 2.27 1.45
C GLU A 187 7.27 1.90 0.54
N LEU A 188 8.05 0.92 0.97
CA LEU A 188 9.12 0.32 0.19
C LEU A 188 8.97 -1.21 0.18
N ARG A 189 9.33 -1.82 -0.94
CA ARG A 189 9.52 -3.26 -1.10
C ARG A 189 10.95 -3.50 -1.59
N ILE A 190 11.70 -4.29 -0.84
CA ILE A 190 13.11 -4.61 -1.09
C ILE A 190 13.17 -6.03 -1.61
N TYR A 191 13.55 -6.22 -2.87
CA TYR A 191 13.85 -7.52 -3.46
C TYR A 191 15.35 -7.79 -3.29
N THR A 192 15.69 -8.47 -2.20
CA THR A 192 17.08 -8.62 -1.73
C THR A 192 17.97 -9.41 -2.69
N ASN A 193 17.40 -10.40 -3.37
CA ASN A 193 18.08 -11.23 -4.38
C ASN A 193 18.17 -10.58 -5.77
N HIS A 194 17.38 -9.54 -6.03
CA HIS A 194 17.32 -8.87 -7.34
C HIS A 194 17.99 -7.51 -7.34
N LYS A 195 18.64 -7.13 -6.24
CA LYS A 195 19.27 -5.81 -6.06
C LYS A 195 18.29 -4.68 -6.36
N LEU A 196 17.03 -4.84 -6.00
CA LEU A 196 15.97 -3.93 -6.43
C LEU A 196 15.16 -3.46 -5.22
N MET A 197 14.81 -2.19 -5.21
CA MET A 197 13.84 -1.60 -4.32
C MET A 197 12.76 -0.91 -5.14
N SER A 198 11.51 -1.12 -4.75
CA SER A 198 10.38 -0.33 -5.20
C SER A 198 9.92 0.59 -4.08
N ILE A 199 9.79 1.89 -4.37
CA ILE A 199 9.30 2.91 -3.43
C ILE A 199 7.98 3.48 -3.96
N SER A 200 6.95 3.55 -3.13
CA SER A 200 5.68 4.18 -3.49
C SER A 200 5.87 5.69 -3.63
N ASN A 201 5.52 6.23 -4.79
CA ASN A 201 5.71 7.63 -5.16
C ASN A 201 4.46 8.49 -4.90
N SER A 202 3.47 8.00 -4.16
CA SER A 202 2.28 8.81 -3.84
C SER A 202 2.63 9.89 -2.80
N GLU A 203 2.74 11.15 -3.25
CA GLU A 203 2.72 12.39 -2.44
C GLU A 203 3.98 12.76 -1.61
N ILE A 204 5.10 12.06 -1.79
CA ILE A 204 6.35 12.41 -1.10
C ILE A 204 7.38 13.07 -2.03
N PRO A 205 8.11 14.11 -1.57
CA PRO A 205 9.17 14.72 -2.36
C PRO A 205 10.25 13.71 -2.76
N GLY A 206 10.77 13.78 -3.98
CA GLY A 206 11.85 12.91 -4.45
C GLY A 206 13.12 12.94 -3.58
N ARG A 207 13.34 14.06 -2.85
CA ARG A 207 14.38 14.14 -1.83
C ARG A 207 14.20 13.10 -0.72
N LEU A 208 12.98 12.95 -0.18
CA LEU A 208 12.69 11.98 0.88
C LEU A 208 12.87 10.54 0.40
N GLN A 209 12.56 10.28 -0.88
CA GLN A 209 12.79 8.96 -1.50
C GLN A 209 14.28 8.61 -1.54
N LYS A 210 15.12 9.59 -1.90
CA LYS A 210 16.59 9.43 -1.87
C LYS A 210 17.12 9.23 -0.45
N GLU A 211 16.55 9.91 0.55
CA GLU A 211 16.91 9.75 1.96
C GLU A 211 16.57 8.34 2.46
N ILE A 212 15.37 7.84 2.16
CA ILE A 212 14.94 6.46 2.49
C ILE A 212 15.84 5.42 1.82
N TYR A 213 16.14 5.59 0.52
CA TYR A 213 17.08 4.72 -0.17
C TYR A 213 18.45 4.70 0.52
N ASN A 214 19.00 5.87 0.87
CA ASN A 214 20.31 5.96 1.53
C ASN A 214 20.32 5.28 2.91
N ILE A 215 19.22 5.39 3.68
CA ILE A 215 19.08 4.71 4.97
C ILE A 215 19.13 3.20 4.77
N VAL A 216 18.35 2.66 3.83
CA VAL A 216 18.34 1.21 3.59
C VAL A 216 19.71 0.73 3.09
N VAL A 217 20.38 1.50 2.21
CA VAL A 217 21.75 1.20 1.78
C VAL A 217 22.72 1.20 2.96
N ALA A 218 22.63 2.16 3.87
CA ALA A 218 23.49 2.23 5.06
C ALA A 218 23.28 1.00 5.96
N LEU A 219 22.03 0.67 6.27
CA LEU A 219 21.69 -0.52 7.06
C LEU A 219 22.18 -1.82 6.39
N ALA A 220 22.11 -1.87 5.06
CA ALA A 220 22.55 -3.02 4.27
C ALA A 220 24.09 -3.13 4.14
N ARG A 221 24.84 -2.03 4.26
CA ARG A 221 26.32 -2.04 4.20
C ARG A 221 26.93 -2.78 5.39
N ASP A 222 26.30 -2.67 6.55
CA ASP A 222 26.74 -3.36 7.76
C ASP A 222 26.34 -4.84 7.76
N SER A 223 25.70 -5.36 6.70
CA SER A 223 25.27 -6.77 6.62
C SER A 223 26.33 -7.59 5.88
N PRO A 224 26.65 -8.81 6.35
CA PRO A 224 27.60 -9.67 5.66
C PRO A 224 27.12 -9.91 4.22
N VAL A 225 28.04 -9.79 3.27
CA VAL A 225 27.76 -10.03 1.85
C VAL A 225 27.57 -11.52 1.65
N ILE A 226 26.50 -11.93 0.96
CA ILE A 226 26.41 -13.29 0.43
C ILE A 226 27.49 -13.41 -0.65
N GLY A 227 28.57 -14.12 -0.33
CA GLY A 227 29.59 -14.49 -1.31
C GLY A 227 28.94 -15.34 -2.39
N GLY A 228 28.85 -14.79 -3.60
CA GLY A 228 28.69 -15.62 -4.78
C GLY A 228 30.02 -16.25 -5.07
N GLU A 229 30.08 -17.58 -5.06
CA GLU A 229 31.17 -18.31 -5.71
C GLU A 229 31.20 -17.88 -7.18
N ASP A 230 32.27 -17.20 -7.55
CA ASP A 230 32.70 -17.07 -8.94
C ASP A 230 33.05 -18.49 -9.41
N ASN A 231 32.11 -19.17 -10.05
CA ASN A 231 32.40 -20.37 -10.81
C ASN A 231 33.01 -19.93 -12.16
N VAL A 232 34.34 -20.07 -12.21
CA VAL A 232 35.14 -20.20 -13.44
C VAL A 232 34.75 -21.49 -14.17
#